data_AF-E7G9W9-F1
#
_entry.id   AF-E7G9W9-F1
#
_cell.length_a   1.000
_cell.length_b   1.000
_cell.length_c   1.000
_cell.angle_alpha   90.00
_cell.angle_beta   90.00
_cell.angle_gamma   90.00
#
_symmetry.space_group_name_H-M   'P 1'
#
loop_
_entity.id
_entity.type
_entity.pdbx_description
1 polymer ?
#
loop_
_entity_poly.entity_id
_entity_poly.type
_entity_poly.pdbx_seq_one_letter_code
_entity_poly.pdbx_strand_id
1 'polypeptide(L)'
;MDICGLCPGGSLFSIILTLGYVALSNLNDIYFSNLAETERRKSLLKESFNINTTLRKTNKYYNNNEKPSIKKLGLNCYESAFFTKKVVDKMIFSYAIKISVFIIIYIILMIKSINIELLLVITQTLFSAEVLFYFIKLCYYKFQLDKICKEFQDIFFIRGLSNDNANVLLLNITMDYECLKSFCKIASSSKIFFKNNKEWSEEWTNLLKKIK
;
A
#
# COMPACT_ATOMS: atom_id res chain seq x y z
N MET A 1 -3.89 31.65 -41.35
CA MET A 1 -4.95 30.63 -41.38
C MET A 1 -4.94 29.96 -40.02
N ASP A 2 -6.03 30.12 -39.29
CA ASP A 2 -6.03 30.48 -37.87
C ASP A 2 -5.61 29.41 -36.88
N ILE A 3 -4.72 29.80 -35.95
CA ILE A 3 -4.40 29.10 -34.68
C ILE A 3 -5.38 29.57 -33.57
N CYS A 4 -6.64 29.84 -33.93
CA CYS A 4 -7.67 30.32 -33.02
C CYS A 4 -8.89 29.39 -33.08
N GLY A 5 -8.80 28.24 -32.42
CA GLY A 5 -9.90 27.28 -32.29
C GLY A 5 -9.99 26.57 -30.94
N LEU A 6 -9.07 26.84 -29.99
CA LEU A 6 -9.17 26.35 -28.62
C LEU A 6 -9.91 27.42 -27.80
N CYS A 7 -11.14 27.12 -27.36
CA CYS A 7 -11.88 27.96 -26.42
C CYS A 7 -10.97 28.38 -25.24
N PRO A 8 -10.60 29.66 -25.09
CA PRO A 8 -9.59 30.11 -24.11
C PRO A 8 -10.02 29.88 -22.65
N GLY A 9 -11.33 29.71 -22.40
CA GLY A 9 -11.85 29.35 -21.06
C GLY A 9 -11.59 27.89 -20.66
N GLY A 10 -11.55 26.96 -21.62
CA GLY A 10 -11.36 25.53 -21.35
C GLY A 10 -9.92 25.17 -20.98
N SER A 11 -8.95 25.83 -21.63
CA SER A 11 -7.53 25.68 -21.29
C SER A 11 -7.20 26.28 -19.92
N LEU A 12 -7.72 27.48 -19.60
CA LEU A 12 -7.50 28.12 -18.30
C LEU A 12 -8.11 27.32 -17.15
N PHE A 13 -9.34 26.82 -17.33
CA PHE A 13 -9.98 25.95 -16.34
C PHE A 13 -9.18 24.66 -16.10
N SER A 14 -8.71 24.01 -17.17
CA SER A 14 -7.90 22.80 -17.08
C SER A 14 -6.56 23.04 -16.35
N ILE A 15 -5.91 24.18 -16.59
CA ILE A 15 -4.68 24.58 -15.89
C ILE A 15 -4.95 24.76 -14.39
N ILE A 16 -6.01 25.48 -14.02
CA ILE A 16 -6.39 25.69 -12.61
C ILE A 16 -6.68 24.35 -11.93
N LEU A 17 -7.44 23.47 -12.58
CA LEU A 17 -7.75 22.13 -12.06
C LEU A 17 -6.49 21.29 -11.85
N THR A 18 -5.54 21.33 -12.79
CA THR A 18 -4.27 20.61 -12.70
C THR A 18 -3.41 21.13 -11.55
N LEU A 19 -3.31 22.45 -11.38
CA LEU A 19 -2.58 23.05 -10.24
C LEU A 19 -3.24 22.69 -8.90
N GLY A 20 -4.57 22.72 -8.84
CA GLY A 20 -5.33 22.29 -7.66
C GLY A 20 -5.09 20.82 -7.32
N TYR A 21 -5.10 19.93 -8.32
CA TYR A 21 -4.79 18.51 -8.15
C TYR A 21 -3.37 18.30 -7.63
N VAL A 22 -2.37 18.99 -8.21
CA VAL A 22 -0.97 18.91 -7.76
C VAL A 22 -0.84 19.41 -6.32
N ALA A 23 -1.49 20.52 -5.95
CA ALA A 23 -1.44 21.03 -4.58
C ALA A 23 -2.08 20.05 -3.57
N LEU A 24 -3.27 19.51 -3.89
CA LEU A 24 -3.98 18.58 -3.01
C LEU A 24 -3.26 17.24 -2.86
N SER A 25 -2.73 16.68 -3.94
CA SER A 25 -1.96 15.43 -3.90
C SER A 25 -0.69 15.59 -3.05
N ASN A 26 0.06 16.67 -3.22
CA ASN A 26 1.24 16.95 -2.40
C ASN A 26 0.87 17.18 -0.93
N LEU A 27 -0.21 17.90 -0.63
CA LEU A 27 -0.67 18.11 0.74
C LEU A 27 -1.07 16.78 1.40
N ASN A 28 -1.76 15.91 0.67
CA ASN A 28 -2.08 14.57 1.14
C ASN A 28 -0.82 13.73 1.44
N ASP A 29 0.18 13.77 0.57
CA ASP A 29 1.37 12.92 0.68
C ASP A 29 2.38 13.42 1.71
N ILE A 30 2.56 14.74 1.82
CA ILE A 30 3.53 15.39 2.71
C ILE A 30 2.96 15.54 4.12
N TYR A 31 1.69 15.89 4.26
CA TYR A 31 1.12 16.16 5.59
C TYR A 31 0.31 14.98 6.12
N PHE A 32 -0.81 14.65 5.46
CA PHE A 32 -1.76 13.67 6.00
C PHE A 32 -1.19 12.26 6.07
N SER A 33 -0.53 11.81 5.01
CA SER A 33 0.05 10.47 4.95
C SER A 33 1.18 10.31 5.96
N ASN A 34 2.07 11.30 6.08
CA ASN A 34 3.15 11.27 7.07
C ASN A 34 2.63 11.31 8.52
N LEU A 35 1.58 12.09 8.79
CA LEU A 35 0.94 12.14 10.11
C LEU A 35 0.33 10.77 10.47
N ALA A 36 -0.41 10.18 9.53
CA ALA A 36 -1.04 8.88 9.72
C ALA A 36 0.00 7.76 9.94
N GLU A 37 1.09 7.77 9.18
CA GLU A 37 2.18 6.81 9.35
C GLU A 37 2.87 6.96 10.71
N THR A 38 3.15 8.20 11.13
CA THR A 38 3.79 8.48 12.42
C THR A 38 2.94 8.00 13.59
N GLU A 39 1.63 8.31 13.59
CA GLU A 39 0.73 7.83 14.63
C GLU A 39 0.58 6.30 14.61
N ARG A 40 0.63 5.67 13.43
CA ARG A 40 0.62 4.21 13.32
C ARG A 40 1.86 3.58 13.95
N ARG A 41 3.06 4.13 13.71
CA ARG A 41 4.30 3.63 14.34
C ARG A 41 4.26 3.78 15.86
N LYS A 42 3.75 4.91 16.37
CA LYS A 42 3.53 5.07 17.81
C LYS A 42 2.58 4.01 18.36
N SER A 43 1.44 3.79 17.71
CA SER A 43 0.48 2.74 18.09
C SER A 43 1.11 1.35 18.06
N LEU A 44 1.89 1.01 17.03
CA LEU A 44 2.65 -0.25 16.99
C LEU A 44 3.54 -0.42 18.23
N LEU A 45 4.35 0.59 18.56
CA LEU A 45 5.22 0.55 19.75
C LEU A 45 4.42 0.45 21.05
N LYS A 46 3.31 1.18 21.15
CA LYS A 46 2.42 1.14 22.32
C LYS A 46 1.86 -0.26 22.54
N GLU A 47 1.29 -0.88 21.52
CA GLU A 47 0.71 -2.23 21.63
C GLU A 47 1.79 -3.30 21.86
N SER A 48 2.99 -3.09 21.34
CA SER A 48 4.10 -4.05 21.42
C SER A 48 4.84 -4.03 22.74
N PHE A 49 4.95 -2.87 23.39
CA PHE A 49 5.69 -2.70 24.65
C PHE A 49 4.81 -2.29 25.83
N ASN A 50 3.51 -2.06 25.61
CA ASN A 50 2.57 -1.54 26.62
C ASN A 50 3.02 -0.20 27.23
N ILE A 51 3.65 0.66 26.42
CA ILE A 51 4.10 2.00 26.80
C ILE A 51 3.25 3.04 26.09
N ASN A 52 2.74 4.04 26.81
CA ASN A 52 1.92 5.10 26.20
C ASN A 52 2.78 6.07 25.37
N THR A 53 2.95 5.77 24.08
CA THR A 53 3.64 6.61 23.10
C THR A 53 2.70 7.50 22.29
N THR A 54 1.38 7.30 22.40
CA THR A 54 0.34 8.10 21.74
C THR A 54 -0.89 8.28 22.64
N LEU A 55 -1.50 9.47 22.55
CA LEU A 55 -2.77 9.82 23.20
C LEU A 55 -3.96 9.12 22.54
N ARG A 56 -3.80 8.63 21.31
CA ARG A 56 -4.87 7.91 20.59
C ARG A 56 -5.07 6.52 21.18
N LYS A 57 -6.33 6.15 21.41
CA LYS A 57 -6.71 4.80 21.85
C LYS A 57 -7.03 3.96 20.61
N THR A 58 -6.21 2.95 20.36
CA THR A 58 -6.52 1.85 19.44
C THR A 58 -7.11 0.71 20.23
N ASN A 59 -8.25 0.15 19.81
CA ASN A 59 -8.87 -0.96 20.51
C ASN A 59 -8.67 -2.24 19.70
N LYS A 60 -7.90 -3.20 20.23
CA LYS A 60 -7.72 -4.56 19.68
C LYS A 60 -7.32 -4.61 18.20
N TYR A 61 -6.29 -3.87 17.81
CA TYR A 61 -5.82 -3.88 16.41
C TYR A 61 -5.07 -5.17 16.03
N TYR A 62 -4.39 -5.80 16.99
CA TYR A 62 -3.60 -7.00 16.78
C TYR A 62 -4.26 -8.21 17.43
N ASN A 63 -4.21 -9.36 16.75
CA ASN A 63 -4.83 -10.61 17.18
C ASN A 63 -3.81 -11.57 17.79
N ASN A 64 -3.01 -11.11 18.75
CA ASN A 64 -2.10 -11.96 19.52
C ASN A 64 -2.04 -11.53 21.00
N ASN A 65 -1.77 -12.50 21.87
CA ASN A 65 -1.73 -12.32 23.33
C ASN A 65 -0.30 -12.33 23.89
N GLU A 66 0.70 -12.07 23.04
CA GLU A 66 2.10 -12.08 23.46
C GLU A 66 2.37 -10.98 24.50
N LYS A 67 3.31 -11.24 25.43
CA LYS A 67 3.68 -10.26 26.44
C LYS A 67 4.55 -9.14 25.83
N PRO A 68 4.54 -7.93 26.41
CA PRO A 68 5.36 -6.82 25.93
C PRO A 68 6.83 -7.21 25.71
N SER A 69 7.30 -7.15 24.47
CA SER A 69 8.62 -7.64 24.07
C SER A 69 8.95 -7.30 22.60
N ILE A 70 10.22 -7.46 22.21
CA ILE A 70 10.63 -7.39 20.79
C ILE A 70 9.94 -8.50 19.98
N LYS A 71 9.70 -9.68 20.57
CA LYS A 71 8.89 -10.73 19.97
C LYS A 71 7.47 -10.23 19.63
N LYS A 72 6.80 -9.55 20.56
CA LYS A 72 5.47 -8.96 20.32
C LYS A 72 5.51 -7.89 19.22
N LEU A 73 6.54 -7.06 19.19
CA LEU A 73 6.76 -6.10 18.10
C LEU A 73 6.83 -6.80 16.74
N GLY A 74 7.65 -7.84 16.65
CA GLY A 74 7.79 -8.66 15.45
C GLY A 74 6.47 -9.31 15.02
N LEU A 75 5.69 -9.86 15.97
CA LEU A 75 4.38 -10.47 15.68
C LEU A 75 3.37 -9.45 15.16
N ASN A 76 3.27 -8.29 15.82
CA ASN A 76 2.38 -7.20 15.40
C ASN A 76 2.75 -6.67 14.01
N CYS A 77 4.04 -6.53 13.76
CA CYS A 77 4.57 -6.12 12.46
C CYS A 77 4.28 -7.17 11.38
N TYR A 78 4.50 -8.45 11.69
CA TYR A 78 4.22 -9.54 10.78
C TYR A 78 2.73 -9.66 10.46
N GLU A 79 1.84 -9.50 11.46
CA GLU A 79 0.39 -9.44 11.25
C GLU A 79 0.03 -8.33 10.26
N SER A 80 0.60 -7.14 10.48
CA SER A 80 0.40 -6.00 9.57
C SER A 80 0.88 -6.29 8.15
N ALA A 81 2.07 -6.89 8.00
CA ALA A 81 2.64 -7.24 6.72
C ALA A 81 1.81 -8.31 6.01
N PHE A 82 1.32 -9.32 6.75
CA PHE A 82 0.46 -10.39 6.25
C PHE A 82 -0.84 -9.83 5.64
N PHE A 83 -1.58 -9.01 6.40
CA PHE A 83 -2.82 -8.41 5.88
C PHE A 83 -2.55 -7.46 4.71
N THR A 84 -1.48 -6.68 4.79
CA THR A 84 -1.10 -5.75 3.72
C THR A 84 -0.77 -6.49 2.43
N LYS A 85 0.01 -7.56 2.51
CA LYS A 85 0.33 -8.45 1.39
C LYS A 85 -0.94 -9.00 0.74
N LYS A 86 -1.87 -9.55 1.52
CA LYS A 86 -3.14 -10.11 1.01
C LYS A 86 -3.98 -9.06 0.27
N VAL A 87 -4.03 -7.83 0.80
CA VAL A 87 -4.70 -6.71 0.12
C VAL A 87 -3.98 -6.36 -1.18
N VAL A 88 -2.66 -6.21 -1.16
CA VAL A 88 -1.84 -5.84 -2.32
C VAL A 88 -1.93 -6.91 -3.43
N ASP A 89 -1.92 -8.19 -3.08
CA ASP A 89 -2.09 -9.29 -4.03
C ASP A 89 -3.42 -9.17 -4.80
N LYS A 90 -4.51 -8.83 -4.11
CA LYS A 90 -5.81 -8.55 -4.76
C LYS A 90 -5.82 -7.23 -5.53
N MET A 91 -5.11 -6.20 -5.06
CA MET A 91 -5.01 -4.91 -5.75
C MET A 91 -4.29 -5.05 -7.09
N ILE A 92 -3.18 -5.78 -7.16
CA ILE A 92 -2.44 -5.99 -8.42
C ILE A 92 -3.34 -6.60 -9.48
N PHE A 93 -4.08 -7.66 -9.13
CA PHE A 93 -5.01 -8.29 -10.08
C PHE A 93 -6.08 -7.31 -10.56
N SER A 94 -6.67 -6.53 -9.64
CA SER A 94 -7.67 -5.52 -10.01
C SER A 94 -7.09 -4.42 -10.91
N TYR A 95 -5.88 -3.95 -10.64
CA TYR A 95 -5.21 -2.93 -11.46
C TYR A 95 -4.81 -3.47 -12.84
N ALA A 96 -4.29 -4.70 -12.90
CA ALA A 96 -3.93 -5.35 -14.16
C ALA A 96 -5.16 -5.50 -15.08
N ILE A 97 -6.31 -5.91 -14.53
CA ILE A 97 -7.57 -5.96 -15.29
C ILE A 97 -7.96 -4.58 -15.81
N LYS A 98 -7.94 -3.55 -14.94
CA LYS A 98 -8.30 -2.17 -15.34
C LYS A 98 -7.43 -1.69 -16.49
N ILE A 99 -6.10 -1.79 -16.35
CA ILE A 99 -5.14 -1.38 -17.38
C ILE A 99 -5.40 -2.16 -18.67
N SER A 100 -5.62 -3.47 -18.59
CA SER A 100 -5.90 -4.31 -19.77
C SER A 100 -7.18 -3.89 -20.49
N VAL A 101 -8.26 -3.61 -19.76
CA VAL A 101 -9.53 -3.13 -20.34
C VAL A 101 -9.33 -1.79 -21.05
N PHE A 102 -8.62 -0.85 -20.43
CA PHE A 102 -8.34 0.44 -21.06
C PHE A 102 -7.47 0.29 -22.33
N ILE A 103 -6.47 -0.60 -22.33
CA ILE A 103 -5.67 -0.91 -23.52
C ILE A 103 -6.55 -1.48 -24.65
N ILE A 104 -7.47 -2.40 -24.34
CA ILE A 104 -8.39 -2.96 -25.33
C ILE A 104 -9.29 -1.86 -25.92
N ILE A 105 -9.88 -1.01 -25.09
CA ILE A 105 -10.71 0.13 -25.53
C ILE A 105 -9.88 1.05 -26.43
N TYR A 106 -8.64 1.34 -26.04
CA TYR A 106 -7.71 2.17 -26.80
C TYR A 106 -7.46 1.59 -28.21
N ILE A 107 -7.16 0.29 -28.31
CA ILE A 107 -6.95 -0.41 -29.59
C ILE A 107 -8.21 -0.34 -30.48
N ILE A 108 -9.40 -0.53 -29.91
CA ILE A 108 -10.67 -0.46 -30.67
C ILE A 108 -10.87 0.96 -31.24
N LEU A 109 -10.61 1.99 -30.44
CA LEU A 109 -10.75 3.38 -30.88
C LEU A 109 -9.73 3.74 -31.97
N MET A 110 -8.49 3.25 -31.86
CA MET A 110 -7.46 3.38 -32.90
C MET A 110 -7.95 2.78 -34.22
N ILE A 111 -8.42 1.52 -34.19
CA ILE A 111 -8.86 0.82 -35.41
C ILE A 111 -10.04 1.53 -36.07
N LYS A 112 -11.02 1.99 -35.27
CA LYS A 112 -12.24 2.60 -35.81
C LYS A 112 -12.08 4.07 -36.21
N SER A 113 -10.94 4.71 -35.93
CA SER A 113 -10.68 6.14 -36.22
C SER A 113 -11.81 7.08 -35.78
N ILE A 114 -12.49 6.75 -34.67
CA ILE A 114 -13.78 7.37 -34.29
C ILE A 114 -13.64 8.84 -33.91
N ASN A 115 -12.54 9.21 -33.24
CA ASN A 115 -12.27 10.58 -32.83
C ASN A 115 -10.81 10.72 -32.36
N ILE A 116 -10.00 11.54 -33.06
CA ILE A 116 -8.58 11.76 -32.73
C ILE A 116 -8.42 12.47 -31.37
N GLU A 117 -9.33 13.38 -31.00
CA GLU A 117 -9.28 14.09 -29.72
C GLU A 117 -9.54 13.14 -28.54
N LEU A 118 -10.56 12.28 -28.65
CA LEU A 118 -10.85 11.26 -27.63
C LEU A 118 -9.68 10.29 -27.47
N LEU A 119 -9.06 9.90 -28.59
CA LEU A 119 -7.90 9.03 -28.63
C LEU A 119 -6.70 9.68 -27.90
N LEU A 120 -6.46 10.97 -28.12
CA LEU A 120 -5.41 11.72 -27.44
C LEU A 120 -5.62 11.75 -25.92
N VAL A 121 -6.85 12.05 -25.46
CA VAL A 121 -7.18 12.07 -24.02
C VAL A 121 -6.94 10.70 -23.37
N ILE A 122 -7.37 9.62 -24.02
CA ILE A 122 -7.18 8.27 -23.52
C ILE A 122 -5.69 7.90 -23.51
N THR A 123 -4.94 8.25 -24.57
CA THR A 123 -3.49 8.03 -24.64
C THR A 123 -2.78 8.74 -23.49
N GLN A 124 -3.07 10.03 -23.29
CA GLN A 124 -2.45 10.83 -22.24
C GLN A 124 -2.77 10.30 -20.85
N THR A 125 -3.98 9.79 -20.64
CA THR A 125 -4.39 9.21 -19.35
C THR A 125 -3.72 7.85 -19.11
N LEU A 126 -3.80 6.95 -20.09
CA LEU A 126 -3.27 5.58 -19.98
C LEU A 126 -1.76 5.54 -19.83
N PHE A 127 -1.07 6.35 -20.64
CA PHE A 127 0.38 6.48 -20.64
C PHE A 127 0.83 7.68 -19.82
N SER A 128 -0.02 8.18 -18.92
CA SER A 128 0.44 9.13 -17.92
C SER A 128 1.53 8.46 -17.09
N ALA A 129 2.59 9.22 -16.82
CA ALA A 129 3.66 8.80 -15.94
C ALA A 129 3.10 8.30 -14.61
N GLU A 130 2.06 8.96 -14.07
CA GLU A 130 1.43 8.63 -12.80
C GLU A 130 0.84 7.21 -12.74
N VAL A 131 0.01 6.82 -13.72
CA VAL A 131 -0.61 5.48 -13.75
C VAL A 131 0.44 4.39 -13.90
N LEU A 132 1.41 4.59 -14.79
CA LEU A 132 2.48 3.63 -15.04
C LEU A 132 3.38 3.49 -13.80
N PHE A 133 3.86 4.61 -13.24
CA PHE A 133 4.70 4.59 -12.05
C PHE A 133 3.98 4.01 -10.84
N TYR A 134 2.69 4.30 -10.66
CA TYR A 134 1.90 3.69 -9.59
C TYR A 134 1.87 2.16 -9.73
N PHE A 135 1.59 1.64 -10.94
CA PHE A 135 1.53 0.20 -11.16
C PHE A 135 2.90 -0.47 -10.95
N ILE A 136 3.98 0.13 -11.46
CA ILE A 136 5.36 -0.35 -11.24
C ILE A 136 5.68 -0.38 -9.73
N LYS A 137 5.34 0.69 -9.01
CA LYS A 137 5.55 0.79 -7.55
C LYS A 137 4.73 -0.24 -6.79
N LEU A 138 3.51 -0.53 -7.24
CA LEU A 138 2.65 -1.58 -6.68
C LEU A 138 3.24 -2.98 -6.89
N CYS A 139 3.77 -3.26 -8.08
CA CYS A 139 4.48 -4.52 -8.36
C CYS A 139 5.73 -4.66 -7.48
N TYR A 140 6.54 -3.61 -7.36
CA TYR A 140 7.70 -3.57 -6.47
C TYR A 140 7.28 -3.81 -5.01
N TYR A 141 6.24 -3.12 -4.54
CA TYR A 141 5.75 -3.25 -3.17
C TYR A 141 5.33 -4.68 -2.84
N LYS A 142 4.60 -5.33 -3.75
CA LYS A 142 4.20 -6.73 -3.61
C LYS A 142 5.40 -7.66 -3.50
N PHE A 143 6.38 -7.52 -4.40
CA PHE A 143 7.56 -8.37 -4.37
C PHE A 143 8.36 -8.22 -3.08
N GLN A 144 8.50 -7.00 -2.56
CA GLN A 144 9.20 -6.77 -1.30
C GLN A 144 8.38 -7.23 -0.09
N LEU A 145 7.05 -7.08 -0.10
CA LEU A 145 6.17 -7.67 0.92
C LEU A 145 6.26 -9.19 0.96
N ASP A 146 6.34 -9.85 -0.20
CA ASP A 146 6.56 -11.30 -0.30
C ASP A 146 7.86 -11.72 0.41
N LYS A 147 8.95 -10.96 0.22
CA LYS A 147 10.22 -11.22 0.92
C LYS A 147 10.11 -10.99 2.42
N ILE A 148 9.54 -9.87 2.85
CA ILE A 148 9.37 -9.53 4.26
C ILE A 148 8.56 -10.61 4.98
N CYS A 149 7.44 -11.04 4.39
CA CYS A 149 6.65 -12.13 4.98
C CYS A 149 7.42 -13.45 5.06
N LYS A 150 8.26 -13.77 4.06
CA LYS A 150 9.11 -14.97 4.11
C LYS A 150 10.18 -14.89 5.19
N GLU A 151 10.77 -13.71 5.41
CA GLU A 151 11.77 -13.50 6.46
C GLU A 151 11.16 -13.60 7.85
N PHE A 152 9.97 -13.00 8.07
CA PHE A 152 9.22 -13.25 9.30
C PHE A 152 8.94 -14.74 9.49
N GLN A 153 8.56 -15.45 8.42
CA GLN A 153 8.31 -16.90 8.50
C GLN A 153 9.58 -17.69 8.86
N ASP A 154 10.72 -17.35 8.27
CA ASP A 154 12.00 -17.98 8.58
C ASP A 154 12.35 -17.81 10.06
N ILE A 155 12.19 -16.61 10.60
CA ILE A 155 12.46 -16.32 12.02
C ILE A 155 11.47 -17.09 12.93
N PHE A 156 10.16 -16.99 12.68
CA PHE A 156 9.14 -17.53 13.60
C PHE A 156 8.91 -19.05 13.48
N PHE A 157 9.17 -19.68 12.33
CA PHE A 157 8.83 -21.10 12.10
C PHE A 157 10.05 -22.00 11.84
N ILE A 158 11.12 -21.46 11.26
CA ILE A 158 12.29 -22.26 10.84
C ILE A 158 13.38 -22.18 11.92
N ARG A 159 13.94 -20.99 12.14
CA ARG A 159 15.04 -20.78 13.11
C ARG A 159 14.57 -20.84 14.55
N GLY A 160 13.36 -20.35 14.83
CA GLY A 160 12.84 -20.22 16.19
C GLY A 160 13.48 -19.06 16.96
N LEU A 161 12.93 -18.78 18.14
CA LEU A 161 13.20 -17.56 18.92
C LEU A 161 14.14 -17.78 20.12
N SER A 162 14.90 -18.88 20.14
CA SER A 162 15.68 -19.33 21.30
C SER A 162 17.02 -18.62 21.50
N ASN A 163 17.40 -17.69 20.61
CA ASN A 163 18.68 -16.99 20.67
C ASN A 163 18.52 -15.46 20.75
N ASP A 164 19.46 -14.77 21.38
CA ASP A 164 19.47 -13.29 21.46
C ASP A 164 19.53 -12.63 20.07
N ASN A 165 20.06 -13.35 19.07
CA ASN A 165 20.08 -12.93 17.67
C ASN A 165 18.67 -12.77 17.08
N ALA A 166 17.66 -13.51 17.57
CA ALA A 166 16.29 -13.41 17.06
C ALA A 166 15.71 -12.01 17.27
N ASN A 167 16.01 -11.35 18.38
CA ASN A 167 15.55 -9.99 18.64
C ASN A 167 16.11 -8.98 17.64
N VAL A 168 17.41 -9.11 17.30
CA VAL A 168 18.05 -8.25 16.30
C VAL A 168 17.44 -8.49 14.92
N LEU A 169 17.21 -9.75 14.55
CA LEU A 169 16.57 -10.09 13.28
C LEU A 169 15.13 -9.53 13.21
N LEU A 170 14.35 -9.67 14.28
CA LEU A 170 12.99 -9.13 14.36
C LEU A 170 12.97 -7.60 14.27
N LEU A 171 13.92 -6.92 14.89
CA LEU A 171 14.06 -5.47 14.75
C LEU A 171 14.41 -5.09 13.32
N ASN A 172 15.38 -5.76 12.70
CA ASN A 172 15.80 -5.48 11.32
C ASN A 172 14.62 -5.60 10.36
N ILE A 173 13.91 -6.72 10.38
CA ILE A 173 12.79 -6.95 9.46
C ILE A 173 11.58 -6.04 9.75
N THR A 174 11.40 -5.64 11.00
CA THR A 174 10.38 -4.65 11.37
C THR A 174 10.72 -3.28 10.77
N MET A 175 11.99 -2.88 10.82
CA MET A 175 12.45 -1.64 10.19
C MET A 175 12.29 -1.71 8.67
N ASP A 176 12.69 -2.81 8.04
CA ASP A 176 12.54 -3.01 6.59
C ASP A 176 11.08 -2.88 6.15
N TYR A 177 10.13 -3.42 6.91
CA TYR A 177 8.71 -3.25 6.63
C TYR A 177 8.21 -1.83 6.78
N GLU A 178 8.54 -1.13 7.87
CA GLU A 178 8.10 0.24 8.06
C GLU A 178 8.75 1.19 7.04
N CYS A 179 10.03 0.99 6.70
CA CYS A 179 10.72 1.70 5.63
C CYS A 179 10.10 1.45 4.26
N LEU A 180 9.81 0.19 3.91
CA LEU A 180 9.13 -0.16 2.67
C LEU A 180 7.77 0.53 2.57
N LYS A 181 6.99 0.50 3.65
CA LYS A 181 5.67 1.15 3.67
C LYS A 181 5.79 2.66 3.48
N SER A 182 6.73 3.30 4.18
CA SER A 182 6.99 4.75 4.07
C SER A 182 7.48 5.15 2.69
N PHE A 183 8.32 4.32 2.05
CA PHE A 183 8.80 4.55 0.69
C PHE A 183 7.69 4.37 -0.35
N CYS A 184 6.94 3.28 -0.26
CA CYS A 184 5.89 2.96 -1.22
C CYS A 184 4.70 3.91 -1.13
N LYS A 185 4.27 4.31 0.09
CA LYS A 185 3.09 5.16 0.32
C LYS A 185 1.82 4.69 -0.40
N ILE A 186 1.73 3.40 -0.66
CA ILE A 186 0.56 2.83 -1.34
C ILE A 186 -0.55 2.66 -0.32
N ALA A 187 -1.64 3.41 -0.52
CA ALA A 187 -2.85 3.25 0.27
C ALA A 187 -3.50 1.89 -0.02
N SER A 188 -3.49 1.00 0.97
CA SER A 188 -4.17 -0.29 0.89
C SER A 188 -5.69 -0.10 0.77
N SER A 189 -6.33 -0.91 -0.09
CA SER A 189 -7.78 -0.82 -0.28
C SER A 189 -8.56 -1.33 0.94
N SER A 190 -9.17 -0.40 1.70
CA SER A 190 -10.04 -0.72 2.83
C SER A 190 -11.23 -1.60 2.43
N LYS A 191 -11.78 -1.40 1.22
CA LYS A 191 -12.87 -2.23 0.69
C LYS A 191 -12.44 -3.69 0.54
N ILE A 192 -11.25 -3.93 0.00
CA ILE A 192 -10.69 -5.29 -0.10
C ILE A 192 -10.44 -5.85 1.30
N PHE A 193 -9.82 -5.06 2.20
CA PHE A 193 -9.57 -5.48 3.56
C PHE A 193 -10.85 -5.94 4.27
N PHE A 194 -11.85 -5.06 4.40
CA PHE A 194 -13.09 -5.36 5.13
C PHE A 194 -13.88 -6.52 4.52
N LYS A 195 -13.87 -6.66 3.19
CA LYS A 195 -14.54 -7.77 2.51
C LYS A 195 -13.96 -9.15 2.89
N ASN A 196 -12.66 -9.23 3.15
CA ASN A 196 -11.96 -10.51 3.39
C ASN A 196 -11.45 -10.66 4.84
N ASN A 197 -11.65 -9.65 5.70
CA ASN A 197 -11.02 -9.59 7.01
C ASN A 197 -11.33 -10.80 7.89
N LYS A 198 -12.57 -11.31 7.85
CA LYS A 198 -12.96 -12.49 8.63
C LYS A 198 -12.11 -13.71 8.27
N GLU A 199 -12.10 -14.06 6.99
CA GLU A 199 -11.33 -15.19 6.45
C GLU A 199 -9.83 -15.06 6.76
N TRP A 200 -9.26 -13.88 6.52
CA TRP A 200 -7.83 -13.65 6.73
C TRP A 200 -7.44 -13.61 8.22
N SER A 201 -8.34 -13.18 9.11
CA SER A 201 -8.12 -13.22 10.56
C SER A 201 -8.13 -14.66 11.08
N GLU A 202 -9.00 -15.52 10.54
CA GLU A 202 -9.00 -16.95 10.83
C GLU A 202 -7.71 -17.62 10.33
N GLU A 203 -7.27 -17.30 9.11
CA GLU A 203 -6.00 -17.76 8.54
C GLU A 203 -4.81 -17.34 9.41
N TRP A 204 -4.75 -16.07 9.82
CA TRP A 204 -3.73 -15.55 10.73
C TRP A 204 -3.71 -16.28 12.07
N THR A 205 -4.88 -16.49 12.66
CA THR A 205 -5.02 -17.21 13.95
C THR A 205 -4.50 -18.65 13.83
N ASN A 206 -4.78 -19.33 12.72
CA ASN A 206 -4.27 -20.68 12.45
C ASN A 206 -2.75 -20.69 12.20
N LEU A 207 -2.20 -19.63 11.64
CA LEU A 207 -0.77 -19.46 11.43
C LEU A 207 -0.03 -19.23 12.76
N LEU A 208 -0.58 -18.42 13.67
CA LEU A 208 -0.01 -18.20 15.01
C LEU A 208 0.15 -19.51 15.81
N LYS A 209 -0.79 -20.46 15.69
CA LYS A 209 -0.72 -21.77 16.37
C LYS A 209 0.48 -22.63 15.95
N LYS A 210 1.12 -22.30 14.81
CA LYS A 210 2.26 -23.05 14.27
C LYS A 210 3.61 -22.48 14.67
N ILE A 211 3.64 -21.31 15.32
CA ILE A 211 4.88 -20.62 15.70
C ILE A 211 5.60 -21.48 16.74
N LYS A 212 6.92 -21.64 16.57
CA LYS A 212 7.78 -22.40 17.48
C LYS A 212 8.25 -21.57 18.65
#